data_AF-A0A957WAU8-F1
#
_entry.id   AF-A0A957WAU8-F1
#
_cell.length_a   1.000
_cell.length_b   1.000
_cell.length_c   1.000
_cell.angle_alpha   90.00
_cell.angle_beta   90.00
_cell.angle_gamma   90.00
#
_symmetry.space_group_name_H-M   'P 1'
#
loop_
_entity.id
_entity.type
_entity.pdbx_description
1 polymer ?
#
loop_
_entity_poly.entity_id
_entity_poly.type
_entity_poly.pdbx_seq_one_letter_code
_entity_poly.pdbx_strand_id
1 'polypeptide(L)'
;MLQKTQNRVIFGGLIGAFGGSSFVLSIYPIAIGLLFDQLSGNALLFTLSYVIPVTVLWAIAGAICGWLGKMRDGAIVLGLCGATSGILMSTAFLGESSSSAILLGGALIGLIYGVPAGLLISGALRRPEA
;
A
#
# COMPACT_ATOMS: atom_id res chain seq x y z
N MET A 1 7.76 15.45 -25.06
CA MET A 1 7.75 15.37 -23.59
C MET A 1 6.50 14.69 -23.02
N LEU A 2 5.30 14.95 -23.55
CA LEU A 2 4.02 14.40 -23.04
C LEU A 2 3.95 12.86 -23.00
N GLN A 3 4.41 12.16 -24.04
CA GLN A 3 4.40 10.68 -24.08
C GLN A 3 5.24 10.03 -22.98
N LYS A 4 6.41 10.62 -22.63
CA LYS A 4 7.26 10.09 -21.54
C LYS A 4 6.56 10.22 -20.18
N THR A 5 5.80 11.28 -19.97
CA THR A 5 5.01 11.47 -18.73
C THR A 5 3.85 10.49 -18.67
N GLN A 6 3.14 10.29 -19.78
CA GLN A 6 2.01 9.36 -19.85
C GLN A 6 2.45 7.90 -19.56
N ASN A 7 3.55 7.46 -20.15
CA ASN A 7 4.08 6.11 -19.90
C ASN A 7 4.48 5.90 -18.42
N ARG A 8 5.04 6.93 -17.78
CA ARG A 8 5.40 6.88 -16.36
C ARG A 8 4.18 6.79 -15.44
N VAL A 9 3.11 7.50 -15.76
CA VAL A 9 1.85 7.42 -15.01
C VAL A 9 1.21 6.05 -15.14
N ILE A 10 1.11 5.51 -16.38
CA ILE A 10 0.53 4.19 -16.62
C ILE A 10 1.34 3.10 -15.92
N PHE A 11 2.67 3.11 -16.09
CA PHE A 11 3.54 2.13 -15.45
C PHE A 11 3.51 2.25 -13.92
N GLY A 12 3.53 3.47 -13.39
CA GLY A 12 3.36 3.70 -11.95
C GLY A 12 2.05 3.13 -11.43
N GLY A 13 0.95 3.29 -12.17
CA GLY A 13 -0.35 2.73 -11.81
C GLY A 13 -0.37 1.20 -11.82
N LEU A 14 0.25 0.57 -12.82
CA LEU A 14 0.36 -0.90 -12.89
C LEU A 14 1.17 -1.45 -11.72
N ILE A 15 2.36 -0.89 -11.43
CA ILE A 15 3.18 -1.34 -10.30
C ILE A 15 2.50 -1.06 -8.97
N GLY A 16 1.80 0.07 -8.84
CA GLY A 16 0.94 0.37 -7.70
C GLY A 16 -0.11 -0.71 -7.48
N ALA A 17 -0.85 -1.09 -8.53
CA ALA A 17 -1.85 -2.15 -8.46
C ALA A 17 -1.25 -3.49 -7.98
N PHE A 18 -0.10 -3.89 -8.52
CA PHE A 18 0.61 -5.09 -8.06
C PHE A 18 1.02 -4.99 -6.59
N GLY A 19 1.55 -3.82 -6.17
CA GLY A 19 1.90 -3.56 -4.78
C GLY A 19 0.70 -3.71 -3.85
N GLY A 20 -0.43 -3.08 -4.19
CA GLY A 20 -1.68 -3.18 -3.41
C GLY A 20 -2.22 -4.61 -3.33
N SER A 21 -2.26 -5.34 -4.44
CA SER A 21 -2.68 -6.75 -4.44
C SER A 21 -1.77 -7.60 -3.55
N SER A 22 -0.45 -7.44 -3.64
CA SER A 22 0.50 -8.18 -2.81
C SER A 22 0.41 -7.82 -1.33
N PHE A 23 0.09 -6.55 -1.03
CA PHE A 23 -0.14 -6.08 0.32
C PHE A 23 -1.31 -6.82 0.96
N VAL A 24 -2.45 -6.91 0.26
CA VAL A 24 -3.66 -7.54 0.78
C VAL A 24 -3.54 -9.06 0.87
N LEU A 25 -2.95 -9.70 -0.15
CA LEU A 25 -2.93 -11.16 -0.28
C LEU A 25 -1.80 -11.84 0.51
N SER A 26 -0.76 -11.10 0.90
CA SER A 26 0.42 -11.72 1.51
C SER A 26 0.98 -10.90 2.66
N ILE A 27 1.39 -9.65 2.41
CA ILE A 27 2.16 -8.89 3.39
C ILE A 27 1.34 -8.61 4.65
N TYR A 28 0.13 -8.07 4.49
CA TYR A 28 -0.70 -7.68 5.62
C TYR A 28 -1.16 -8.89 6.44
N PRO A 29 -1.71 -9.98 5.85
CA PRO A 29 -2.12 -11.16 6.63
C PRO A 29 -0.96 -11.79 7.43
N ILE A 30 0.24 -11.87 6.84
CA ILE A 30 1.42 -12.39 7.53
C ILE A 30 1.81 -11.45 8.67
N ALA A 31 1.96 -10.16 8.39
CA ALA A 31 2.45 -9.20 9.37
C ALA A 31 1.48 -9.03 10.54
N ILE A 32 0.17 -8.95 10.28
CA ILE A 32 -0.81 -8.82 11.35
C ILE A 32 -0.91 -10.09 12.20
N GLY A 33 -0.78 -11.27 11.59
CA GLY A 33 -0.74 -12.55 12.30
C GLY A 33 0.50 -12.72 13.18
N LEU A 34 1.63 -12.10 12.81
CA LEU A 34 2.85 -12.07 13.63
C LEU A 34 2.77 -11.08 14.79
N LEU A 35 2.00 -9.99 14.65
CA LEU A 35 1.84 -8.99 15.71
C LEU A 35 0.74 -9.35 16.70
N PHE A 36 -0.26 -10.13 16.25
CA PHE A 36 -1.43 -10.48 17.03
C PHE A 36 -1.75 -11.97 16.81
N ASP A 37 -1.22 -12.82 17.68
CA ASP A 37 -1.33 -14.29 17.58
C ASP A 37 -2.78 -14.77 17.39
N GLN A 38 -3.74 -14.10 18.04
CA GLN A 38 -5.17 -14.41 17.94
C GLN A 38 -5.76 -14.24 16.53
N LEU A 39 -5.09 -13.52 15.62
CA LEU A 39 -5.57 -13.25 14.25
C LEU A 39 -4.93 -14.16 13.19
N SER A 40 -3.89 -14.92 13.55
CA SER A 40 -3.03 -15.66 12.61
C SER A 40 -3.76 -16.67 11.71
N GLY A 41 -4.80 -17.35 12.22
CA GLY A 41 -5.49 -18.43 11.50
C GLY A 41 -6.37 -17.98 10.33
N ASN A 42 -6.99 -16.81 10.43
CA ASN A 42 -8.01 -16.33 9.49
C ASN A 42 -7.70 -14.96 8.86
N ALA A 43 -6.53 -14.40 9.12
CA ALA A 43 -6.16 -13.06 8.66
C ALA A 43 -6.38 -12.83 7.16
N LEU A 44 -6.05 -13.83 6.33
CA LEU A 44 -6.26 -13.74 4.88
C LEU A 44 -7.74 -13.67 4.51
N LEU A 45 -8.60 -14.46 5.14
CA LEU A 45 -10.03 -14.51 4.80
C LEU A 45 -10.71 -13.17 5.07
N PHE A 46 -10.34 -12.51 6.17
CA PHE A 46 -10.87 -11.20 6.53
C PHE A 46 -10.38 -10.08 5.61
N THR A 47 -9.24 -10.25 4.93
CA THR A 47 -8.68 -9.22 4.05
C THR A 47 -9.09 -9.36 2.59
N LEU A 48 -9.64 -10.51 2.15
CA LEU A 48 -9.98 -10.76 0.75
C LEU A 48 -10.97 -9.75 0.16
N SER A 49 -11.94 -9.27 0.95
CA SER A 49 -12.90 -8.25 0.51
C SER A 49 -12.24 -6.91 0.18
N TYR A 50 -11.02 -6.67 0.67
CA TYR A 50 -10.27 -5.45 0.45
C TYR A 50 -9.34 -5.51 -0.77
N VAL A 51 -9.21 -6.66 -1.44
CA VAL A 51 -8.31 -6.81 -2.60
C VAL A 51 -8.61 -5.76 -3.65
N ILE A 52 -9.85 -5.71 -4.16
CA ILE A 52 -10.23 -4.76 -5.21
C ILE A 52 -10.04 -3.29 -4.75
N PRO A 53 -10.62 -2.83 -3.63
CA PRO A 53 -10.52 -1.41 -3.25
C PRO A 53 -9.08 -0.97 -2.95
N VAL A 54 -8.27 -1.82 -2.29
CA VAL A 54 -6.87 -1.49 -1.99
C VAL A 54 -6.02 -1.53 -3.24
N THR A 55 -6.20 -2.51 -4.13
CA THR A 55 -5.51 -2.55 -5.42
C THR A 55 -5.79 -1.30 -6.26
N VAL A 56 -7.05 -0.84 -6.32
CA VAL A 56 -7.42 0.40 -7.02
C VAL A 56 -6.78 1.62 -6.35
N LEU A 57 -6.86 1.72 -5.02
CA LEU A 57 -6.25 2.84 -4.28
C LEU A 57 -4.74 2.92 -4.53
N TRP A 58 -4.05 1.78 -4.48
CA TRP A 58 -2.62 1.71 -4.73
C TRP A 58 -2.26 1.96 -6.19
N ALA A 59 -3.11 1.57 -7.15
CA ALA A 59 -2.93 1.93 -8.56
C ALA A 59 -2.98 3.44 -8.75
N ILE A 60 -3.94 4.12 -8.11
CA ILE A 60 -4.04 5.59 -8.15
C ILE A 60 -2.80 6.22 -7.51
N ALA A 61 -2.38 5.75 -6.33
CA ALA A 61 -1.19 6.24 -5.65
C ALA A 61 0.08 6.06 -6.49
N GLY A 62 0.24 4.89 -7.13
CA GLY A 62 1.35 4.61 -8.04
C GLY A 62 1.35 5.50 -9.29
N ALA A 63 0.17 5.78 -9.86
CA ALA A 63 0.01 6.72 -10.97
C ALA A 63 0.43 8.15 -10.57
N ILE A 64 0.06 8.59 -9.36
CA ILE A 64 0.49 9.87 -8.78
C ILE A 64 2.01 9.91 -8.61
N CYS A 65 2.63 8.84 -8.11
CA CYS A 65 4.09 8.72 -8.01
C CYS A 65 4.78 8.90 -9.38
N GLY A 66 4.27 8.23 -10.41
CA GLY A 66 4.75 8.36 -11.79
C GLY A 66 4.60 9.79 -12.33
N TRP A 67 3.51 10.47 -11.98
CA TRP A 67 3.28 11.87 -12.34
C TRP A 67 4.28 12.81 -11.66
N LEU A 68 4.41 12.74 -10.33
CA LEU A 68 5.28 13.63 -9.55
C LEU A 68 6.76 13.45 -9.90
N GLY A 69 7.24 12.20 -9.98
CA GLY A 69 8.61 11.89 -10.41
C GLY A 69 9.71 12.32 -9.44
N LYS A 70 9.36 12.53 -8.16
CA LYS A 70 10.29 12.83 -7.07
C LYS A 70 10.20 11.72 -6.01
N MET A 71 11.36 11.21 -5.57
CA MET A 71 11.41 10.10 -4.62
C MET A 71 10.74 10.41 -3.28
N ARG A 72 10.99 11.60 -2.74
CA ARG A 72 10.40 12.05 -1.46
C ARG A 72 8.87 12.07 -1.52
N ASP A 73 8.31 12.63 -2.58
CA ASP A 73 6.85 12.73 -2.72
C ASP A 73 6.23 11.33 -2.90
N GLY A 74 6.92 10.45 -3.63
CA GLY A 74 6.53 9.05 -3.76
C GLY A 74 6.44 8.32 -2.43
N ALA A 75 7.46 8.48 -1.58
CA ALA A 75 7.49 7.91 -0.24
C ALA A 75 6.31 8.39 0.62
N ILE A 76 5.96 9.68 0.52
CA ILE A 76 4.82 10.26 1.24
C ILE A 76 3.51 9.69 0.70
N VAL A 77 3.30 9.71 -0.62
CA VAL A 77 2.06 9.26 -1.26
C VAL A 77 1.78 7.79 -0.96
N LEU A 78 2.74 6.91 -1.21
CA LEU A 78 2.54 5.48 -0.96
C LEU A 78 2.65 5.10 0.52
N GLY A 79 3.39 5.86 1.33
CA GLY A 79 3.38 5.73 2.79
C GLY A 79 1.98 5.99 3.36
N LEU A 80 1.36 7.12 2.99
CA LEU A 80 -0.01 7.44 3.41
C LEU A 80 -1.03 6.44 2.87
N CYS A 81 -0.92 6.07 1.59
CA CYS A 81 -1.75 5.04 0.97
C CYS A 81 -1.67 3.70 1.74
N GLY A 82 -0.46 3.29 2.09
CA GLY A 82 -0.21 2.09 2.88
C GLY A 82 -0.82 2.22 4.28
N ALA A 83 -0.57 3.32 4.99
CA ALA A 83 -1.13 3.59 6.31
C ALA A 83 -2.66 3.48 6.30
N THR A 84 -3.32 4.17 5.36
CA THR A 84 -4.77 4.16 5.20
C THR A 84 -5.28 2.76 4.86
N SER A 85 -4.61 2.06 3.95
CA SER A 85 -4.98 0.68 3.59
C SER A 85 -4.89 -0.25 4.81
N GLY A 86 -3.81 -0.14 5.58
CA GLY A 86 -3.61 -0.92 6.80
C GLY A 86 -4.68 -0.64 7.86
N ILE A 87 -5.02 0.64 8.09
CA ILE A 87 -6.12 1.01 9.00
C ILE A 87 -7.45 0.44 8.53
N LEU A 88 -7.78 0.59 7.24
CA LEU A 88 -9.03 0.09 6.66
C LEU A 88 -9.13 -1.43 6.82
N MET A 89 -8.06 -2.16 6.56
CA MET A 89 -8.04 -3.61 6.70
C MET A 89 -8.11 -4.04 8.17
N SER A 90 -7.48 -3.29 9.09
CA SER A 90 -7.60 -3.50 10.53
C SER A 90 -9.05 -3.46 11.04
N THR A 91 -9.94 -2.72 10.37
CA THR A 91 -11.36 -2.65 10.75
C THR A 91 -12.07 -4.01 10.66
N ALA A 92 -11.61 -4.89 9.76
CA ALA A 92 -12.16 -6.24 9.61
C ALA A 92 -11.93 -7.12 10.85
N PHE A 93 -10.98 -6.74 11.71
CA PHE A 93 -10.56 -7.51 12.88
C PHE A 93 -11.10 -6.97 14.20
N LEU A 94 -11.83 -5.84 14.18
CA LEU A 94 -12.37 -5.24 15.41
C LEU A 94 -13.43 -6.11 16.09
N GLY A 95 -14.06 -7.04 15.36
CA GLY A 95 -14.97 -8.04 15.93
C GLY A 95 -14.26 -9.21 16.62
N GLU A 96 -13.01 -9.49 16.25
CA GLU A 96 -12.21 -10.62 16.73
C GLU A 96 -11.29 -10.23 17.90
N SER A 97 -11.12 -8.94 18.15
CA SER A 97 -10.25 -8.43 19.20
C SER A 97 -10.73 -7.11 19.76
N SER A 98 -10.81 -7.04 21.09
CA SER A 98 -11.17 -5.83 21.84
C SER A 98 -10.09 -4.74 21.84
N SER A 99 -8.94 -5.00 21.21
CA SER A 99 -7.78 -4.10 21.26
C SER A 99 -7.76 -3.12 20.09
N SER A 100 -7.91 -1.83 20.39
CA SER A 100 -7.73 -0.73 19.45
C SER A 100 -6.30 -0.63 18.89
N ALA A 101 -5.33 -1.34 19.49
CA ALA A 101 -3.95 -1.41 19.02
C ALA A 101 -3.83 -2.04 17.63
N ILE A 102 -4.83 -2.81 17.17
CA ILE A 102 -4.83 -3.41 15.83
C ILE A 102 -4.90 -2.35 14.73
N LEU A 103 -5.60 -1.24 14.95
CA LEU A 103 -5.64 -0.12 14.00
C LEU A 103 -4.25 0.51 13.83
N LEU A 104 -3.55 0.72 14.94
CA LEU A 104 -2.19 1.26 14.92
C LEU A 104 -1.20 0.26 14.31
N GLY A 105 -1.30 -1.03 14.67
CA GLY A 105 -0.48 -2.09 14.09
C GLY A 105 -0.66 -2.19 12.57
N GLY A 106 -1.89 -2.16 12.08
CA GLY A 106 -2.19 -2.13 10.64
C GLY A 106 -1.65 -0.87 9.96
N ALA A 107 -1.82 0.30 10.56
CA ALA A 107 -1.25 1.55 10.05
C ALA A 107 0.28 1.46 9.90
N LEU A 108 0.97 0.88 10.89
CA LEU A 108 2.42 0.71 10.88
C LEU A 108 2.87 -0.30 9.82
N ILE A 109 2.20 -1.45 9.70
CA ILE A 109 2.46 -2.43 8.63
C ILE A 109 2.33 -1.74 7.26
N GLY A 110 1.25 -0.97 7.09
CA GLY A 110 0.98 -0.18 5.90
C GLY A 110 2.06 0.85 5.59
N LEU A 111 2.51 1.61 6.58
CA LEU A 111 3.59 2.59 6.42
C LEU A 111 4.92 1.93 6.04
N ILE A 112 5.30 0.86 6.76
CA ILE A 112 6.56 0.15 6.55
C ILE A 112 6.61 -0.47 5.15
N TYR A 113 5.48 -0.92 4.62
CA TYR A 113 5.39 -1.44 3.26
C TYR A 113 5.30 -0.31 2.21
N GLY A 114 4.48 0.71 2.46
CA GLY A 114 4.20 1.80 1.53
C GLY A 114 5.36 2.77 1.30
N VAL A 115 6.12 3.12 2.34
CA VAL A 115 7.24 4.08 2.22
C VAL A 115 8.34 3.55 1.28
N PRO A 116 8.89 2.33 1.46
CA PRO A 116 9.86 1.75 0.52
C PRO A 116 9.28 1.56 -0.88
N ALA A 117 8.02 1.13 -1.02
CA ALA A 117 7.37 1.02 -2.32
C ALA A 117 7.32 2.38 -3.05
N GLY A 118 7.00 3.46 -2.32
CA GLY A 118 7.04 4.83 -2.81
C GLY A 118 8.40 5.28 -3.32
N LEU A 119 9.45 4.98 -2.55
CA LEU A 119 10.83 5.27 -2.92
C LEU A 119 11.25 4.50 -4.19
N LEU A 120 10.93 3.21 -4.27
CA LEU A 120 11.28 2.35 -5.40
C LEU A 120 10.56 2.79 -6.68
N ILE A 121 9.23 2.97 -6.63
CA ILE A 121 8.44 3.36 -7.80
C ILE A 121 8.85 4.75 -8.30
N SER A 122 8.97 5.72 -7.39
CA SER A 122 9.32 7.09 -7.79
C SER A 122 10.80 7.26 -8.15
N GLY A 123 11.68 6.39 -7.64
CA GLY A 123 13.07 6.30 -8.06
C GLY A 123 13.20 5.75 -9.47
N ALA A 124 12.53 4.62 -9.76
CA ALA A 124 12.50 4.02 -11.10
C ALA A 124 11.87 4.95 -12.14
N LEU A 125 10.87 5.74 -11.72
CA LEU A 125 10.15 6.67 -12.58
C LEU A 125 10.64 8.11 -12.40
N ARG A 126 11.86 8.38 -11.94
CA ARG A 126 12.33 9.76 -11.70
C ARG A 126 12.33 10.59 -12.99
N ARG A 127 11.98 11.87 -12.90
CA ARG A 127 12.18 12.82 -14.01
C ARG A 127 13.69 13.07 -14.16
N PRO A 128 14.27 12.98 -15.37
CA PRO A 128 15.60 13.55 -15.61
C PRO A 128 15.54 15.02 -15.22
N GLU A 129 16.47 15.47 -14.39
CA GLU A 129 16.58 16.89 -14.04
C GLU A 129 16.85 17.66 -15.35
N ALA A 130 16.06 18.72 -15.57
CA ALA A 130 16.12 19.55 -16.77
C ALA A 130 17.34 20.48 -16.71
#